data_AF-A0A7W5EUZ9-F1
#
_entry.id   AF-A0A7W5EUZ9-F1
#
_cell.length_a   1.000
_cell.length_b   1.000
_cell.length_c   1.000
_cell.angle_alpha   90.00
_cell.angle_beta   90.00
_cell.angle_gamma   90.00
#
_symmetry.space_group_name_H-M   'P 1'
#
loop_
_entity.id
_entity.type
_entity.pdbx_description
1 polymer ?
#
loop_
_entity_poly.entity_id
_entity_poly.type
_entity_poly.pdbx_seq_one_letter_code
_entity_poly.pdbx_strand_id
1 'polypeptide(L)' 'MPLSKLGEKILIETALKHTGGRKGEAAELLGWGRNTLTLKLKTLLPEMAED' A
#
# COMPACT_ATOMS: atom_id res chain seq x y z
N MET A 1 15.17 2.40 9.35
CA MET A 1 14.61 3.76 9.47
C MET A 1 13.17 3.67 8.98
N PRO A 2 12.14 3.81 9.84
CA PRO A 2 10.77 3.82 9.34
C PRO A 2 10.60 5.05 8.44
N LEU A 3 10.11 4.85 7.22
CA LEU A 3 9.64 5.96 6.39
C LEU A 3 8.58 6.72 7.19
N SER A 4 8.55 8.05 7.05
CA SER A 4 7.49 8.84 7.66
C SER A 4 6.13 8.33 7.16
N LYS A 5 5.10 8.37 8.02
CA LYS A 5 3.75 7.89 7.66
C LYS A 5 3.23 8.49 6.36
N LEU A 6 3.64 9.72 6.02
CA LEU A 6 3.29 10.39 4.77
C LEU A 6 3.96 9.74 3.54
N GLY A 7 5.25 9.39 3.64
CA GLY A 7 5.97 8.72 2.56
C GLY A 7 5.42 7.33 2.26
N GLU A 8 5.05 6.57 3.31
CA GLU A 8 4.40 5.26 3.13
C GLU A 8 3.05 5.39 2.42
N LYS A 9 2.22 6.38 2.76
CA LYS A 9 0.93 6.63 2.08
C LYS A 9 1.13 6.91 0.59
N ILE A 10 2.02 7.85 0.26
CA ILE A 10 2.30 8.23 -1.14
C ILE A 10 2.80 7.04 -1.96
N LEU A 11 3.69 6.23 -1.39
CA LEU A 11 4.19 5.01 -2.02
C LEU A 11 3.06 4.02 -2.32
N ILE A 12 2.19 3.76 -1.33
CA ILE A 12 1.07 2.83 -1.47
C ILE A 12 0.06 3.32 -2.51
N GLU A 13 -0.35 4.59 -2.43
CA GLU A 13 -1.28 5.21 -3.39
C GLU A 13 -0.73 5.15 -4.82
N THR A 14 0.56 5.45 -4.98
CA THR A 14 1.23 5.42 -6.29
C THR A 14 1.29 4.00 -6.84
N ALA A 15 1.65 3.01 -6.02
CA ALA A 15 1.71 1.61 -6.42
C ALA A 15 0.33 1.05 -6.78
N LEU A 16 -0.70 1.38 -5.99
CA LEU A 16 -2.07 1.00 -6.30
C LEU A 16 -2.57 1.65 -7.59
N LYS A 17 -2.31 2.95 -7.80
CA LYS A 17 -2.65 3.61 -9.05
C LYS A 17 -1.95 3.00 -10.25
N HIS A 18 -0.66 2.66 -10.11
CA HIS A 18 0.13 2.04 -11.18
C HIS A 18 -0.37 0.63 -11.55
N THR A 19 -0.83 -0.13 -10.56
CA THR A 19 -1.35 -1.50 -10.74
C THR A 19 -2.86 -1.55 -10.96
N GLY A 20 -3.54 -0.40 -11.08
CA GLY A 20 -4.99 -0.34 -11.27
C GLY A 20 -5.80 -0.89 -10.09
N GLY A 21 -5.31 -0.71 -8.86
CA GLY A 21 -5.97 -1.16 -7.63
C GLY A 21 -5.66 -2.60 -7.21
N ARG A 22 -4.85 -3.34 -7.99
CA ARG A 22 -4.50 -4.74 -7.67
C ARG A 22 -3.50 -4.81 -6.53
N LYS A 23 -4.02 -4.96 -5.30
CA LYS A 23 -3.25 -5.04 -4.05
C LYS A 23 -2.11 -6.07 -4.09
N GLY A 24 -2.29 -7.21 -4.77
CA GLY A 24 -1.24 -8.23 -4.94
C GLY A 24 -0.03 -7.72 -5.72
N GLU A 25 -0.26 -7.12 -6.88
CA GLU A 25 0.79 -6.55 -7.74
C GLU A 25 1.41 -5.31 -7.10
N ALA A 26 0.61 -4.49 -6.41
CA ALA A 26 1.15 -3.33 -5.68
C ALA A 26 2.11 -3.77 -4.56
N ALA A 27 1.82 -4.88 -3.87
CA ALA A 27 2.69 -5.42 -2.84
C ALA A 27 4.01 -5.92 -3.45
N GLU A 28 3.93 -6.64 -4.57
CA GLU A 28 5.11 -7.09 -5.32
C GLU A 28 5.97 -5.92 -5.80
N LEU A 29 5.35 -4.87 -6.36
CA LEU A 29 6.02 -3.66 -6.83
C LEU A 29 6.74 -2.90 -5.70
N LEU A 30 6.15 -2.86 -4.50
CA LEU A 30 6.76 -2.23 -3.33
C LEU A 30 7.81 -3.12 -2.63
N GLY A 31 7.96 -4.38 -3.06
CA GLY A 31 8.78 -5.37 -2.37
C GLY A 31 8.23 -5.77 -1.00
N TRP A 32 6.93 -5.60 -0.78
CA TRP A 32 6.24 -5.92 0.46
C TRP A 32 5.48 -7.24 0.34
N GLY A 33 5.35 -7.97 1.45
CA GLY A 33 4.39 -9.07 1.51
C GLY A 33 2.96 -8.55 1.39
N ARG A 34 2.06 -9.32 0.75
CA ARG A 34 0.63 -8.96 0.62
C ARG A 34 -0.01 -8.63 1.98
N ASN A 35 0.31 -9.40 3.01
CA ASN A 35 -0.19 -9.15 4.38
C ASN A 35 0.31 -7.83 4.95
N THR A 36 1.57 -7.47 4.67
CA THR A 36 2.16 -6.19 5.08
C THR A 36 1.44 -5.05 4.40
N LEU A 37 1.20 -5.14 3.09
CA LEU A 37 0.44 -4.11 2.39
C LEU A 37 -0.99 -4.01 2.92
N THR A 38 -1.69 -5.12 3.17
CA THR A 38 -3.04 -5.11 3.75
C THR A 38 -3.09 -4.44 5.12
N LEU A 39 -2.12 -4.71 6.00
CA LEU A 39 -2.03 -4.04 7.31
C LEU A 39 -1.73 -2.55 7.17
N LYS A 40 -0.84 -2.18 6.24
CA LYS A 40 -0.52 -0.78 5.94
C LYS A 40 -1.75 -0.04 5.38
N LEU A 41 -2.53 -0.67 4.51
CA LEU A 41 -3.79 -0.11 4.01
C LEU A 41 -4.77 0.13 5.16
N LYS A 42 -5.06 -0.88 5.99
CA LYS A 42 -5.97 -0.73 7.14
C LYS A 42 -5.55 0.36 8.14
N THR A 43 -4.26 0.61 8.29
CA THR A 43 -3.73 1.55 9.29
C THR A 43 -3.45 2.95 8.74
N LEU A 44 -3.16 3.09 7.45
CA LEU A 44 -2.77 4.35 6.82
C LEU A 44 -3.80 4.89 5.83
N LEU A 45 -4.56 4.01 5.17
CA LEU A 45 -5.49 4.29 4.07
C LEU A 45 -6.76 3.43 4.22
N PRO A 46 -7.52 3.57 5.32
CA PRO A 46 -8.69 2.72 5.60
C PRO A 46 -9.75 2.78 4.50
N GLU A 47 -9.91 3.92 3.83
CA GLU A 47 -10.80 4.10 2.68
C GLU A 47 -10.42 3.25 1.46
N MET A 48 -9.17 2.82 1.34
CA MET A 48 -8.68 1.95 0.27
C MET A 48 -8.57 0.48 0.70
N ALA A 49 -8.77 0.20 1.99
CA ALA A 49 -8.72 -1.14 2.55
C ALA A 49 -10.03 -1.91 2.33
N GLU A 50 -11.16 -1.18 2.29
CA GLU A 50 -12.52 -1.67 2.06
C GLU A 50 -12.74 -1.89 0.55
N ASP A 51 -12.16 -2.97 0.02
CA ASP A 51 -12.42 -3.57 -1.30
C ASP A 51 -11.97 -5.03 -1.30
#